data_AF-W1XTG1-F1
#
_entry.id   AF-W1XTG1-F1
#
_cell.length_a   1.000
_cell.length_b   1.000
_cell.length_c   1.000
_cell.angle_alpha   90.00
_cell.angle_beta   90.00
_cell.angle_gamma   90.00
#
_symmetry.space_group_name_H-M   'P 1'
#
loop_
_entity.id
_entity.type
_entity.pdbx_description
1 polymer ?
#
loop_
_entity_poly.entity_id
_entity_poly.type
_entity_poly.pdbx_seq_one_letter_code
_entity_poly.pdbx_strand_id
1 'polypeptide(L)'
;RTTHNPASPQLLDAAASLGLLVQEEAFDTWYRGKKTYDYGRFFDQDATHPEAKKGEKWSDFDLRTMVERDKNNPSIIMWSLGNEVDEADGGERSLETAKRLKAVIKAIDTERYVTMGENKFSRASTG
;
A
#
# COMPACT_ATOMS: atom_id res chain seq x y z
N ARG A 1 3.88 4.79 -11.73
CA ARG A 1 3.93 4.04 -10.46
C ARG A 1 4.79 4.82 -9.48
N THR A 2 4.32 5.08 -8.26
CA THR A 2 5.10 5.82 -7.24
C THR A 2 5.90 4.87 -6.36
N THR A 3 7.00 4.35 -6.90
CA THR A 3 7.84 3.36 -6.21
C THR A 3 8.63 3.99 -5.05
N HIS A 4 8.50 3.56 -3.80
CA HIS A 4 7.56 2.56 -3.23
C HIS A 4 6.80 3.17 -2.05
N ASN A 5 6.21 4.34 -2.28
CA ASN A 5 5.63 5.19 -1.25
C ASN A 5 4.53 6.12 -1.80
N PRO A 6 3.67 6.67 -0.92
CA PRO A 6 2.66 7.63 -1.32
C PRO A 6 3.26 8.81 -2.08
N ALA A 7 2.53 9.28 -3.08
CA ALA A 7 2.90 10.41 -3.91
C ALA A 7 2.76 11.73 -3.14
N SER A 8 3.47 12.76 -3.61
CA SER A 8 3.16 14.14 -3.24
C SER A 8 1.90 14.61 -3.96
N PRO A 9 1.11 15.53 -3.36
CA PRO A 9 -0.05 16.12 -4.02
C PRO A 9 0.29 16.73 -5.39
N GLN A 10 1.45 17.41 -5.49
CA GLN A 10 1.90 18.04 -6.74
C GLN A 10 2.09 17.02 -7.88
N LEU A 11 2.57 15.82 -7.57
CA LEU A 11 2.74 14.76 -8.56
C LEU A 11 1.37 14.27 -9.06
N LEU A 12 0.42 14.08 -8.15
CA LEU A 12 -0.92 13.62 -8.49
C LEU A 12 -1.73 14.67 -9.26
N ASP A 13 -1.57 15.94 -8.93
CA ASP A 13 -2.19 17.07 -9.65
C ASP A 13 -1.62 17.20 -11.07
N ALA A 14 -0.29 17.09 -11.21
CA ALA A 14 0.37 17.09 -12.50
C ALA A 14 -0.05 15.88 -13.35
N ALA A 15 -0.12 14.69 -12.76
CA ALA A 15 -0.53 13.48 -13.45
C ALA A 15 -1.98 13.58 -13.98
N ALA A 16 -2.91 14.09 -13.16
CA ALA A 16 -4.28 14.33 -13.57
C ALA A 16 -4.36 15.35 -14.71
N SER A 17 -3.58 16.44 -14.63
CA SER A 17 -3.58 17.51 -15.63
C SER A 17 -2.97 17.08 -16.97
N LEU A 18 -1.97 16.19 -16.94
CA LEU A 18 -1.27 15.70 -18.12
C LEU A 18 -1.89 14.42 -18.70
N GLY A 19 -2.89 13.83 -18.04
CA GLY A 19 -3.50 12.56 -18.46
C GLY A 19 -2.59 11.34 -18.26
N LEU A 20 -1.76 11.35 -17.22
CA LEU A 20 -0.87 10.23 -16.88
C LEU A 20 -1.54 9.30 -15.87
N LEU A 21 -1.60 8.01 -16.18
CA LEU A 21 -2.15 7.01 -15.25
C LEU A 21 -1.16 6.68 -14.13
N VAL A 22 -1.66 6.61 -12.91
CA VAL A 22 -0.89 6.42 -11.68
C VAL A 22 -1.34 5.15 -10.96
N GLN A 23 -0.37 4.30 -10.65
CA GLN A 23 -0.45 3.33 -9.56
C GLN A 23 0.27 3.95 -8.37
N GLU A 24 -0.48 4.29 -7.33
CA GLU A 24 0.07 4.79 -6.07
C GLU A 24 0.34 3.62 -5.13
N GLU A 25 1.49 3.64 -4.45
CA GLU A 25 1.99 2.50 -3.67
C GLU A 25 2.23 2.89 -2.23
N ALA A 26 1.65 2.14 -1.30
CA ALA A 26 1.71 2.48 0.12
C ALA A 26 3.01 2.03 0.79
N PHE A 27 3.48 0.81 0.48
CA PHE A 27 4.50 0.14 1.29
C PHE A 27 5.59 -0.51 0.44
N ASP A 28 6.84 -0.39 0.91
CA ASP A 28 7.97 -1.19 0.42
C ASP A 28 8.19 -2.47 1.26
N THR A 29 7.66 -2.52 2.48
CA THR A 29 7.77 -3.68 3.38
C THR A 29 6.55 -3.75 4.28
N TRP A 30 6.24 -4.94 4.80
CA TRP A 30 5.23 -5.10 5.86
C TRP A 30 5.95 -5.24 7.21
N TYR A 31 5.57 -6.22 8.02
CA TYR A 31 6.01 -6.37 9.40
C TYR A 31 7.44 -6.91 9.56
N ARG A 32 8.09 -7.43 8.52
CA ARG A 32 9.46 -7.97 8.61
C ARG A 32 10.52 -6.88 8.48
N GLY A 33 10.25 -5.83 7.71
CA GLY A 33 11.24 -4.82 7.35
C GLY A 33 12.25 -5.34 6.31
N LYS A 34 12.78 -4.44 5.47
CA LYS A 34 13.92 -4.68 4.57
C LYS A 34 15.23 -4.10 5.14
N LYS A 35 15.14 -3.12 6.04
CA LYS A 35 16.25 -2.43 6.71
C LYS A 35 15.93 -2.22 8.19
N THR A 36 16.98 -2.16 9.02
CA THR A 36 16.87 -2.08 10.49
C THR A 36 15.96 -0.96 11.01
N TYR A 37 15.92 0.19 10.33
CA TYR A 37 15.20 1.38 10.80
C TYR A 37 14.07 1.83 9.87
N ASP A 38 13.67 0.98 8.92
CA ASP A 38 12.59 1.31 7.99
C ASP A 38 11.22 1.23 8.65
N TYR A 39 10.16 1.31 7.84
CA TYR A 39 8.79 1.33 8.28
C TYR A 39 8.32 0.00 8.89
N GLY A 40 8.97 -1.13 8.62
CA GLY A 40 8.49 -2.43 9.07
C GLY A 40 8.41 -2.56 10.58
N ARG A 41 9.25 -1.82 11.32
CA ARG A 41 9.20 -1.74 12.79
C ARG A 41 7.91 -1.10 13.33
N PHE A 42 7.18 -0.36 12.51
CA PHE A 42 5.93 0.32 12.90
C PHE A 42 4.69 -0.33 12.31
N PHE A 43 4.82 -1.10 11.23
CA PHE A 43 3.71 -1.63 10.44
C PHE A 43 2.58 -2.25 11.29
N ASP A 44 2.95 -3.04 12.30
CA ASP A 44 2.00 -3.72 13.21
C ASP A 44 1.75 -3.00 14.55
N GLN A 45 2.44 -1.89 14.81
CA GLN A 45 2.23 -1.10 16.02
C GLN A 45 0.89 -0.35 15.94
N ASP A 46 0.27 -0.14 17.09
CA ASP A 46 -0.95 0.65 17.19
C ASP A 46 -0.68 2.09 16.76
N ALA A 47 -1.55 2.62 15.90
CA ALA A 47 -1.48 3.99 15.45
C ALA A 47 -1.79 4.93 16.61
N THR A 48 -0.86 5.83 16.91
CA THR A 48 -1.01 6.81 17.99
C THR A 48 -1.43 8.19 17.48
N HIS A 49 -1.76 8.32 16.19
CA HIS A 49 -2.30 9.56 15.66
C HIS A 49 -3.63 9.88 16.37
N PRO A 50 -3.92 11.14 16.74
CA PRO A 50 -5.13 11.50 17.48
C PRO A 50 -6.43 11.15 16.75
N GLU A 51 -6.38 11.05 15.43
CA GLU A 51 -7.51 10.65 14.57
C GLU A 51 -7.49 9.15 14.19
N ALA A 52 -6.58 8.37 14.75
CA ALA A 52 -6.55 6.93 14.53
C ALA A 52 -7.78 6.28 15.19
N LYS A 53 -8.38 5.32 14.49
CA LYS A 53 -9.49 4.53 15.04
C LYS A 53 -8.95 3.61 16.13
N LYS A 54 -9.80 3.27 17.12
CA LYS A 54 -9.39 2.37 18.21
C LYS A 54 -8.98 1.01 17.66
N GLY A 55 -7.75 0.58 17.98
CA GLY A 55 -7.18 -0.69 17.51
C GLY A 55 -6.67 -0.66 16.08
N GLU A 56 -6.61 0.52 15.45
CA GLU A 56 -6.00 0.71 14.13
C GLU A 56 -4.48 0.64 14.24
N LYS A 57 -3.85 -0.13 13.36
CA LYS A 57 -2.38 -0.18 13.25
C LYS A 57 -1.88 0.96 12.38
N TRP A 58 -0.60 1.32 12.48
CA TRP A 58 0.00 2.31 11.57
C TRP A 58 -0.21 1.94 10.09
N SER A 59 -0.08 0.66 9.75
CA SER A 59 -0.37 0.18 8.39
C SER A 59 -1.82 0.42 7.94
N ASP A 60 -2.79 0.30 8.84
CA ASP A 60 -4.20 0.59 8.52
C ASP A 60 -4.41 2.10 8.37
N PHE A 61 -3.89 2.89 9.32
CA PHE A 61 -4.04 4.33 9.35
C PHE A 61 -3.41 5.01 8.13
N ASP A 62 -2.16 4.67 7.80
CA ASP A 62 -1.44 5.27 6.68
C ASP A 62 -2.07 4.88 5.35
N LEU A 63 -2.51 3.63 5.21
CA LEU A 63 -3.20 3.16 4.01
C LEU A 63 -4.57 3.85 3.85
N ARG A 64 -5.34 3.92 4.93
CA ARG A 64 -6.66 4.56 4.95
C ARG A 64 -6.56 6.03 4.56
N THR A 65 -5.64 6.77 5.17
CA THR A 65 -5.49 8.21 4.94
C THR A 65 -4.98 8.51 3.53
N MET A 66 -4.07 7.70 2.97
CA MET A 66 -3.65 7.80 1.57
C MET A 66 -4.84 7.65 0.62
N VAL A 67 -5.64 6.58 0.77
CA VAL A 67 -6.81 6.37 -0.10
C VAL A 67 -7.89 7.45 0.13
N GLU A 68 -8.13 7.86 1.38
CA GLU A 68 -9.09 8.93 1.68
C GLU A 68 -8.71 10.26 1.02
N ARG A 69 -7.41 10.59 0.99
CA ARG A 69 -6.85 11.79 0.38
C ARG A 69 -7.06 11.79 -1.13
N ASP A 70 -6.72 10.70 -1.82
CA ASP A 70 -6.59 10.73 -3.29
C ASP A 70 -7.65 9.94 -4.07
N LYS A 71 -8.64 9.31 -3.41
CA LYS A 71 -9.76 8.59 -4.07
C LYS A 71 -10.52 9.38 -5.15
N ASN A 72 -10.45 10.71 -5.15
CA ASN A 72 -11.12 11.54 -6.15
C ASN A 72 -10.21 11.94 -7.32
N ASN A 73 -8.90 11.62 -7.26
CA ASN A 73 -7.97 11.95 -8.33
C ASN A 73 -8.17 10.97 -9.52
N PRO A 74 -8.48 11.46 -10.73
CA PRO A 74 -8.76 10.60 -11.88
C PRO A 74 -7.51 9.94 -12.47
N SER A 75 -6.32 10.45 -12.15
CA SER A 75 -5.06 9.83 -12.61
C SER A 75 -4.82 8.48 -11.94
N ILE A 76 -5.29 8.29 -10.71
CA ILE A 76 -5.06 7.07 -9.96
C ILE A 76 -5.98 5.99 -10.50
N ILE A 77 -5.39 4.86 -10.91
CA ILE A 77 -6.12 3.70 -11.42
C ILE A 77 -5.94 2.46 -10.53
N MET A 78 -4.90 2.44 -9.70
CA MET A 78 -4.55 1.28 -8.89
C MET A 78 -3.91 1.70 -7.57
N TRP A 79 -4.21 0.94 -6.52
CA TRP A 79 -3.58 1.05 -5.21
C TRP A 79 -2.68 -0.17 -4.98
N SER A 80 -1.39 0.05 -4.78
CA SER A 80 -0.43 -1.02 -4.48
C SER A 80 -0.20 -1.16 -2.98
N LEU A 81 -0.40 -2.37 -2.46
CA LEU A 81 -0.25 -2.72 -1.04
C LEU A 81 1.20 -3.05 -0.65
N GLY A 82 2.11 -3.19 -1.62
CA GLY A 82 3.43 -3.72 -1.36
C GLY A 82 4.26 -3.90 -2.62
N ASN A 83 5.59 -3.76 -2.45
CA ASN A 83 6.58 -4.08 -3.46
C ASN A 83 7.58 -5.13 -2.92
N GLU A 84 7.70 -6.26 -3.60
CA GLU A 84 8.62 -7.35 -3.28
C GLU A 84 8.63 -7.67 -1.78
N VAL A 85 7.44 -7.88 -1.22
CA VAL A 85 7.29 -8.08 0.22
C VAL A 85 7.70 -9.51 0.52
N ASP A 86 8.91 -9.71 1.03
CA ASP A 86 9.51 -11.04 1.23
C ASP A 86 8.62 -11.94 2.10
N GLU A 87 8.03 -11.37 3.14
CA GLU A 87 7.10 -12.04 4.04
C GLU A 87 5.72 -12.35 3.44
N ALA A 88 5.40 -11.86 2.23
CA ALA A 88 4.18 -12.21 1.50
C ALA A 88 4.33 -13.56 0.77
N ASP A 89 4.48 -14.62 1.56
CA ASP A 89 4.81 -15.98 1.12
C ASP A 89 3.59 -16.93 0.98
N GLY A 90 2.39 -16.45 1.28
CA GLY A 90 1.16 -17.26 1.28
C GLY A 90 0.90 -18.01 2.58
N GLY A 91 1.73 -17.82 3.62
CA GLY A 91 1.43 -18.27 4.97
C GLY A 91 0.21 -17.57 5.59
N GLU A 92 -0.29 -18.11 6.71
CA GLU A 92 -1.50 -17.61 7.37
C GLU A 92 -1.44 -16.11 7.67
N ARG A 93 -0.36 -15.65 8.32
CA ARG A 93 -0.16 -14.23 8.67
C ARG A 93 -0.10 -13.31 7.44
N SER A 94 0.54 -13.74 6.36
CA SER A 94 0.67 -12.91 5.16
C SER A 94 -0.66 -12.83 4.39
N LEU A 95 -1.43 -13.92 4.36
CA LEU A 95 -2.79 -13.92 3.82
C LEU A 95 -3.74 -13.04 4.64
N GLU A 96 -3.66 -13.11 5.98
CA GLU A 96 -4.44 -12.24 6.87
C GLU A 96 -4.09 -10.77 6.66
N THR A 97 -2.80 -10.46 6.54
CA THR A 97 -2.32 -9.10 6.30
C THR A 97 -2.81 -8.57 4.95
N ALA A 98 -2.67 -9.35 3.87
CA ALA A 98 -3.16 -8.96 2.55
C ALA A 98 -4.68 -8.72 2.53
N LYS A 99 -5.45 -9.61 3.18
CA LYS A 99 -6.91 -9.49 3.30
C LYS A 99 -7.29 -8.24 4.10
N ARG A 100 -6.63 -7.99 5.24
CA ARG A 100 -6.84 -6.80 6.08
C ARG A 100 -6.59 -5.51 5.29
N LEU A 101 -5.41 -5.37 4.67
CA LEU A 101 -5.07 -4.17 3.90
C LEU A 101 -6.02 -3.94 2.71
N LYS A 102 -6.36 -5.02 1.99
CA LYS A 102 -7.35 -4.95 0.90
C LYS A 102 -8.71 -4.48 1.41
N ALA A 103 -9.14 -4.96 2.58
CA ALA A 103 -10.40 -4.56 3.19
C ALA A 103 -10.39 -3.07 3.59
N VAL A 104 -9.27 -2.54 4.10
CA VAL A 104 -9.11 -1.11 4.40
C VAL A 104 -9.36 -0.26 3.15
N ILE A 105 -8.73 -0.59 2.03
CA ILE A 105 -8.98 0.13 0.76
C ILE A 105 -10.44 -0.01 0.33
N LYS A 106 -10.96 -1.24 0.31
CA LYS A 106 -12.32 -1.51 -0.21
C LYS A 106 -13.43 -0.95 0.67
N ALA A 107 -13.15 -0.57 1.92
CA ALA A 107 -14.07 0.20 2.74
C ALA A 107 -14.21 1.67 2.30
N ILE A 108 -13.28 2.18 1.48
CA ILE A 108 -13.23 3.59 1.04
C ILE A 108 -13.45 3.70 -0.47
N ASP A 109 -12.72 2.90 -1.26
CA ASP A 109 -12.71 2.95 -2.72
C ASP A 109 -12.93 1.54 -3.29
N THR A 110 -14.11 1.35 -3.88
CA THR A 110 -14.47 0.08 -4.53
C THR A 110 -14.14 0.07 -6.03
N GLU A 111 -13.86 1.23 -6.63
CA GLU A 111 -13.76 1.43 -8.08
C GLU A 111 -12.38 1.07 -8.63
N ARG A 112 -11.30 1.33 -7.87
CA ARG A 112 -9.93 1.10 -8.34
C ARG A 112 -9.40 -0.30 -8.02
N TYR A 113 -8.45 -0.76 -8.82
CA TYR A 113 -7.80 -2.06 -8.59
C TYR A 113 -6.88 -2.01 -7.38
N VAL A 114 -6.88 -3.08 -6.59
CA VAL A 114 -5.91 -3.29 -5.50
C VAL A 114 -4.89 -4.31 -5.97
N THR A 115 -3.61 -3.97 -5.88
CA THR A 115 -2.50 -4.74 -6.46
C THR A 115 -1.29 -4.83 -5.53
N MET A 116 -0.31 -5.63 -5.93
CA MET A 116 1.04 -5.71 -5.34
C MET A 116 2.05 -6.02 -6.46
N GLY A 117 3.28 -5.52 -6.34
CA GLY A 117 4.37 -5.93 -7.22
C GLY A 117 5.18 -7.05 -6.57
N GLU A 118 5.19 -8.26 -7.15
CA GLU A 118 5.88 -9.43 -6.56
C GLU A 118 6.90 -10.03 -7.52
N ASN A 119 8.16 -10.12 -7.08
CA ASN A 119 9.25 -10.72 -7.85
C ASN A 119 9.36 -12.24 -7.69
N LYS A 120 8.61 -12.86 -6.78
CA LYS A 120 8.62 -14.32 -6.59
C LYS A 120 8.25 -15.07 -7.88
N PHE A 121 7.45 -14.45 -8.74
CA PHE A 121 7.06 -14.99 -10.05
C PHE A 121 8.16 -14.86 -11.13
N SER A 122 9.18 -14.01 -10.94
CA SER A 122 10.26 -13.87 -11.92
C SER A 122 11.26 -15.04 -11.88
N ARG A 123 11.44 -15.65 -10.70
CA ARG A 123 12.38 -16.77 -10.47
C ARG A 123 11.86 -18.14 -10.92
N ALA A 124 10.58 -18.27 -11.26
CA ALA A 124 9.99 -19.52 -11.76
C ALA A 124 10.29 -19.79 -13.25
N SER A 125 11.12 -18.96 -13.92
CA SER A 125 11.42 -19.05 -15.34
C SER A 125 12.63 -19.93 -15.70
N THR A 126 13.27 -20.60 -14.74
CA THR A 126 14.23 -21.67 -15.05
C THR A 126 13.48 -22.99 -15.20
N GLY A 127 12.94 -23.20 -16.41
CA GLY A 127 12.61 -24.53 -16.91
C GLY A 127 13.87 -25.37 -17.14
#